data_AF-A0A3A4W5A4-F1
#
_entry.id   AF-A0A3A4W5A4-F1
#
_cell.length_a   1.000
_cell.length_b   1.000
_cell.length_c   1.000
_cell.angle_alpha   90.00
_cell.angle_beta   90.00
_cell.angle_gamma   90.00
#
_symmetry.space_group_name_H-M   'P 1'
#
loop_
_entity.id
_entity.type
_entity.pdbx_description
1 polymer ?
#
loop_
_entity_poly.entity_id
_entity_poly.type
_entity_poly.pdbx_seq_one_letter_code
_entity_poly.pdbx_strand_id
1 'polypeptide(L)'
;MSHSNVKKKPVGKMLLMGVISAALYVLLLLKQDVIISYIGQGGVYAILPIITAFIFSYVHGSFTGDFWTVMGIEAAKKKKEVK
;
A
#
# COMPACT_ATOMS: atom_id res chain seq x y z
N MET A 1 -21.55 -24.34 19.61
CA MET A 1 -21.87 -23.10 18.87
C MET A 1 -20.58 -22.29 18.72
N SER A 2 -19.90 -22.34 17.57
CA SER A 2 -18.70 -21.53 17.35
C SER A 2 -19.15 -20.12 17.00
N HIS A 3 -18.97 -19.17 17.92
CA HIS A 3 -19.13 -17.75 17.62
C HIS A 3 -18.03 -17.35 16.64
N SER A 4 -18.32 -17.42 15.34
CA SER A 4 -17.53 -16.75 14.32
C SER A 4 -17.58 -15.27 14.63
N ASN A 5 -16.49 -14.75 15.20
CA ASN A 5 -16.25 -13.32 15.32
C ASN A 5 -16.41 -12.71 13.92
N VAL A 6 -17.55 -12.06 13.66
CA VAL A 6 -17.79 -11.34 12.41
C VAL A 6 -16.86 -10.13 12.43
N LYS A 7 -15.62 -10.33 12.00
CA LYS A 7 -14.68 -9.24 11.82
C LYS A 7 -15.30 -8.28 10.81
N LYS A 8 -15.59 -7.05 11.24
CA LYS A 8 -16.09 -6.00 10.34
C LYS A 8 -15.08 -5.83 9.20
N LYS A 9 -15.57 -5.88 7.96
CA LYS A 9 -14.76 -5.64 6.77
C LYS A 9 -14.14 -4.24 6.85
N PRO A 10 -12.83 -4.07 6.59
CA PRO A 10 -12.12 -2.79 6.74
C PRO A 10 -12.42 -1.79 5.60
N VAL A 11 -13.67 -1.65 5.19
CA VAL A 11 -14.08 -0.86 4.00
C VAL A 11 -13.68 0.61 4.12
N GLY A 12 -13.89 1.22 5.29
CA GLY A 12 -13.50 2.63 5.50
C GLY A 12 -11.99 2.85 5.39
N LYS A 13 -11.19 1.94 5.96
CA LYS A 13 -9.73 1.99 5.87
C LYS A 13 -9.26 1.75 4.43
N MET A 14 -9.87 0.81 3.71
CA MET A 14 -9.61 0.56 2.29
C MET A 14 -9.85 1.81 1.45
N LEU A 15 -11.00 2.48 1.60
CA LEU A 15 -11.32 3.68 0.82
C LEU A 15 -10.34 4.82 1.12
N LEU A 16 -10.05 5.07 2.40
CA LEU A 16 -9.08 6.09 2.79
C LEU A 16 -7.69 5.82 2.20
N MET A 17 -7.17 4.60 2.36
CA MET A 17 -5.87 4.22 1.79
C MET A 17 -5.88 4.26 0.26
N GLY A 18 -6.99 3.90 -0.38
CA GLY A 18 -7.16 4.00 -1.83
C GLY A 18 -7.10 5.44 -2.33
N VAL A 19 -7.79 6.37 -1.66
CA VAL A 19 -7.73 7.81 -1.99
C VAL A 19 -6.32 8.35 -1.79
N ILE A 20 -5.65 8.00 -0.69
CA ILE A 20 -4.26 8.41 -0.44
C ILE A 20 -3.32 7.83 -1.52
N SER A 21 -3.48 6.55 -1.87
CA SER A 21 -2.68 5.91 -2.93
C SER A 21 -2.88 6.61 -4.27
N ALA A 22 -4.13 6.87 -4.66
CA ALA A 22 -4.45 7.58 -5.89
C ALA A 22 -3.87 9.00 -5.90
N ALA A 23 -4.02 9.74 -4.80
CA ALA A 23 -3.46 11.08 -4.66
C ALA A 23 -1.93 11.08 -4.80
N LEU A 24 -1.24 10.10 -4.21
CA LEU A 24 0.20 9.94 -4.35
C LEU A 24 0.60 9.72 -5.82
N TYR A 25 -0.07 8.80 -6.53
CA TYR A 25 0.19 8.58 -7.96
C TYR A 25 -0.06 9.84 -8.80
N VAL A 26 -1.17 10.53 -8.55
CA VAL A 26 -1.50 11.78 -9.26
C VAL A 26 -0.44 12.85 -8.99
N LEU A 27 -0.02 13.06 -7.74
CA LEU A 27 1.01 14.01 -7.39
C LEU A 27 2.36 13.67 -8.03
N LEU A 28 2.74 12.39 -8.02
CA LEU A 28 3.97 11.91 -8.62
C LEU A 28 4.01 12.20 -10.12
N LEU A 29 2.90 11.93 -10.82
CA LEU A 29 2.79 12.14 -12.27
C LEU A 29 2.66 13.63 -12.63
N LEU A 30 1.93 14.43 -11.85
CA LEU A 30 1.79 15.87 -12.07
C LEU A 30 3.11 16.64 -11.83
N LYS A 31 3.98 16.14 -10.94
CA LYS A 31 5.26 16.76 -10.60
C LYS A 31 6.46 15.97 -11.14
N GLN A 32 6.22 15.11 -12.14
CA GLN A 32 7.24 14.22 -12.67
C GLN A 32 8.52 14.96 -13.11
N ASP A 33 8.40 16.08 -13.81
CA ASP A 33 9.56 16.85 -14.28
C ASP A 33 10.43 17.36 -13.13
N VAL A 34 9.80 17.84 -12.05
CA VAL A 34 10.50 18.32 -10.85
C VAL A 34 11.19 17.16 -10.15
N ILE A 35 10.48 16.03 -10.00
CA ILE A 35 11.00 14.83 -9.33
C ILE A 35 12.21 14.28 -10.09
N ILE A 36 12.12 14.13 -11.41
CA ILE A 36 13.22 13.68 -12.25
C ILE A 36 14.40 14.65 -12.18
N SER A 37 14.15 15.96 -12.15
CA SER A 37 15.22 16.96 -11.99
C SER A 37 16.00 16.79 -10.70
N TYR A 38 15.34 16.51 -9.57
CA TYR A 38 16.04 16.22 -8.30
C TYR A 38 16.74 14.87 -8.33
N ILE A 39 16.06 13.81 -8.76
CA ILE A 39 16.65 12.46 -8.80
C ILE A 39 17.86 12.40 -9.73
N GLY A 40 17.78 13.08 -10.88
CA GLY A 40 18.82 13.14 -11.90
C GLY A 40 20.08 13.90 -11.50
N GLN A 41 20.05 14.71 -10.43
CA GLN A 41 21.26 15.36 -9.87
C GLN A 41 22.23 14.35 -9.26
N GLY A 42 21.78 13.12 -8.95
CA GLY A 42 22.63 12.08 -8.38
C GLY A 42 23.09 12.39 -6.95
N GLY A 43 24.16 11.73 -6.51
CA GLY A 43 24.69 11.89 -5.14
C GLY A 43 23.65 11.52 -4.09
N VAL A 44 23.44 12.39 -3.09
CA VAL A 44 22.44 12.17 -2.04
C VAL A 44 21.02 12.09 -2.61
N TYR A 45 20.73 12.78 -3.73
CA TYR A 45 19.41 12.77 -4.34
C TYR A 45 19.05 11.42 -5.00
N ALA A 46 20.02 10.53 -5.23
CA ALA A 46 19.75 9.17 -5.70
C ALA A 46 18.97 8.31 -4.68
N ILE A 47 18.86 8.75 -3.42
CA ILE A 47 18.05 8.07 -2.39
C ILE A 47 16.55 8.36 -2.51
N LEU A 48 16.17 9.48 -3.13
CA LEU A 48 14.78 9.89 -3.32
C LEU A 48 13.90 8.83 -4.03
N PRO A 49 14.30 8.19 -5.15
CA PRO A 49 13.48 7.14 -5.77
C PRO A 49 13.28 5.95 -4.84
N ILE A 50 14.27 5.61 -4.01
CA ILE A 50 14.19 4.49 -3.07
C ILE A 50 13.14 4.79 -1.98
N ILE A 51 13.24 5.97 -1.37
CA ILE A 51 12.27 6.43 -0.36
C ILE A 51 10.86 6.49 -0.96
N THR A 52 10.75 7.03 -2.18
CA THR A 52 9.48 7.09 -2.91
C THR A 52 8.91 5.69 -3.10
N ALA A 53 9.70 4.74 -3.60
CA ALA A 53 9.26 3.35 -3.79
C ALA A 53 8.77 2.71 -2.49
N PHE A 54 9.43 2.95 -1.35
CA PHE A 54 8.98 2.45 -0.06
C PHE A 54 7.65 3.06 0.40
N ILE A 55 7.48 4.38 0.26
CA ILE A 55 6.22 5.06 0.60
C ILE A 55 5.07 4.48 -0.22
N PHE A 56 5.26 4.36 -1.54
CA PHE A 56 4.26 3.79 -2.44
C PHE A 56 3.96 2.33 -2.09
N SER A 57 4.99 1.51 -1.85
CA SER A 57 4.82 0.11 -1.48
C SER A 57 4.02 -0.06 -0.20
N TYR A 58 4.26 0.78 0.80
CA TYR A 58 3.52 0.75 2.06
C TYR A 58 2.06 1.17 1.88
N VAL A 59 1.81 2.33 1.24
CA VAL A 59 0.47 2.87 1.10
C VAL A 59 -0.38 2.03 0.14
N HIS A 60 0.15 1.74 -1.05
CA HIS A 60 -0.53 0.88 -2.02
C HIS A 60 -0.68 -0.55 -1.47
N GLY A 61 0.33 -1.06 -0.77
CA GLY A 61 0.25 -2.37 -0.12
C GLY A 61 -0.82 -2.45 0.96
N SER A 62 -0.95 -1.43 1.81
CA SER A 62 -2.04 -1.37 2.81
C SER A 62 -3.41 -1.30 2.14
N PHE A 63 -3.56 -0.51 1.07
CA PHE A 63 -4.79 -0.46 0.28
C PHE A 63 -5.12 -1.85 -0.30
N THR A 64 -4.17 -2.47 -0.98
CA THR A 64 -4.36 -3.76 -1.67
C THR A 64 -4.66 -4.89 -0.67
N GLY A 65 -4.04 -4.88 0.51
CA GLY A 65 -4.36 -5.84 1.58
C GLY A 65 -5.80 -5.70 2.10
N ASP A 66 -6.25 -4.47 2.38
CA ASP A 66 -7.63 -4.22 2.78
C ASP A 66 -8.62 -4.51 1.63
N PHE A 67 -8.24 -4.23 0.38
CA PHE A 67 -9.01 -4.54 -0.83
C PHE A 67 -9.29 -6.03 -0.96
N TRP A 68 -8.26 -6.87 -0.88
CA TRP A 68 -8.43 -8.32 -0.91
C TRP A 68 -9.29 -8.83 0.25
N THR A 69 -9.08 -8.26 1.45
CA THR A 69 -9.90 -8.59 2.64
C THR A 69 -11.38 -8.25 2.42
N VAL A 70 -11.70 -7.10 1.83
CA VAL A 70 -13.09 -6.69 1.53
C VAL A 70 -13.72 -7.61 0.48
N MET A 71 -12.94 -8.00 -0.53
CA MET A 71 -13.30 -8.98 -1.57
C MET A 71 -13.47 -10.41 -1.02
N GLY A 72 -13.07 -10.66 0.23
CA GLY A 72 -13.16 -11.97 0.88
C GLY A 72 -12.00 -12.91 0.58
N ILE A 73 -10.91 -12.38 0.00
CA ILE A 73 -9.66 -13.11 -0.24
C ILE A 73 -8.74 -12.84 0.95
N GLU A 74 -8.72 -13.77 1.89
CA GLU A 74 -7.82 -13.73 3.05
C GLU A 74 -6.62 -14.66 2.85
N ALA A 75 -5.48 -14.29 3.46
CA ALA A 75 -4.30 -15.15 3.45
C ALA A 75 -4.62 -16.51 4.10
N ALA A 76 -4.14 -17.59 3.48
CA ALA A 76 -4.29 -18.93 4.04
C ALA A 76 -3.71 -18.96 5.47
N LYS A 77 -4.52 -19.39 6.43
CA LYS A 77 -4.03 -19.59 7.79
C LYS A 77 -2.93 -20.63 7.76
N LYS A 78 -1.72 -20.26 8.22
CA LYS A 78 -0.58 -21.19 8.32
C LYS A 78 -1.05 -22.43 9.08
N LYS A 79 -1.11 -23.57 8.41
CA LYS A 79 -1.35 -24.87 9.05
C LYS A 79 -0.22 -25.02 10.08
N LYS A 80 -0.56 -25.13 11.37
CA LYS A 80 0.44 -25.48 12.38
C LYS A 80 1.06 -26.79 11.92
N GLU A 81 2.33 -26.75 11.52
CA GLU A 81 3.13 -27.96 11.36
C GLU A 81 3.11 -28.65 12.72
N VAL A 82 2.47 -29.82 12.77
CA VAL A 82 2.55 -30.71 13.90
C VAL A 82 3.96 -31.30 13.80
N LYS A 83 4.85 -30.80 14.66
CA LYS A 83 6.20 -31.32 14.82
C LYS A 83 6.16 -32.67 15.53
#